data_AF-A0A1M7H0P0-F1
#
_entry.id   AF-A0A1M7H0P0-F1
#
_cell.length_a   1.000
_cell.length_b   1.000
_cell.length_c   1.000
_cell.angle_alpha   90.00
_cell.angle_beta   90.00
_cell.angle_gamma   90.00
#
_symmetry.space_group_name_H-M   'P 1'
#
loop_
_entity.id
_entity.type
_entity.pdbx_description
1 polymer ?
#
loop_
_entity_poly.entity_id
_entity_poly.type
_entity_poly.pdbx_seq_one_letter_code
_entity_poly.pdbx_strand_id
1 'polypeptide(L)'
;MDLNSKERENQTHRNKAAVALSYSPDETAPKVIASGYGYLADKIIDKAQEEDVPIHKDSKLANTLSKLDVGEYIPPELYSVVAEILVFVDNMDRIKGRVMTDSNKDNNF
;
A
#
# COMPACT_ATOMS: atom_id res chain seq x y z
N MET A 1 11.81 27.66 15.86
CA MET A 1 11.75 26.76 14.70
C MET A 1 12.60 27.39 13.61
N ASP A 2 13.75 26.79 13.31
CA ASP A 2 14.71 27.30 12.34
C ASP A 2 14.18 27.18 10.90
N LEU A 3 14.54 28.11 10.02
CA LEU A 3 14.15 28.06 8.60
C LEU A 3 14.63 26.78 7.89
N ASN A 4 15.75 26.22 8.35
CA ASN A 4 16.36 25.00 7.82
C ASN A 4 15.52 23.73 8.10
N SER A 5 14.75 23.67 9.20
CA SER A 5 13.91 22.50 9.50
C SER A 5 12.68 22.45 8.60
N LYS A 6 12.03 23.59 8.33
CA LYS A 6 10.87 23.67 7.42
C LYS A 6 11.20 23.29 5.98
N GLU A 7 12.39 23.66 5.49
CA GLU A 7 12.82 23.29 4.14
C GLU A 7 13.09 21.80 3.98
N ARG A 8 13.67 21.16 5.01
CA ARG A 8 13.87 19.71 5.03
C ARG A 8 12.56 18.96 5.13
N GLU A 9 11.63 19.39 5.97
CA GLU A 9 10.28 18.82 6.07
C GLU A 9 9.55 18.88 4.72
N ASN A 10 9.56 20.04 4.05
CA ASN A 10 8.98 20.18 2.72
C ASN A 10 9.65 19.32 1.64
N GLN A 11 10.98 19.15 1.70
CA GLN A 11 11.67 18.23 0.79
C GLN A 11 11.31 16.77 1.07
N THR A 12 11.26 16.36 2.34
CA THR A 12 10.85 14.99 2.69
C THR A 12 9.43 14.69 2.27
N HIS A 13 8.52 15.67 2.35
CA HIS A 13 7.16 15.53 1.89
C HIS A 13 7.10 15.38 0.36
N ARG A 14 7.81 16.22 -0.39
CA ARG A 14 7.87 16.11 -1.86
C ARG A 14 8.43 14.76 -2.35
N ASN A 15 9.31 14.15 -1.57
CA ASN A 15 9.90 12.85 -1.88
C ASN A 15 9.06 11.65 -1.40
N LYS A 16 7.93 11.89 -0.71
CA LYS A 16 7.01 10.83 -0.31
C LYS A 16 6.34 10.27 -1.56
N ALA A 17 6.52 8.98 -1.82
CA ALA A 17 5.84 8.26 -2.90
C ALA A 17 4.73 7.37 -2.34
N ALA A 18 3.67 7.18 -3.12
CA ALA A 18 2.68 6.14 -2.90
C ALA A 18 2.33 5.48 -4.23
N VAL A 19 2.17 4.16 -4.20
CA VAL A 19 1.82 3.33 -5.37
C VAL A 19 0.74 2.35 -4.93
N ALA A 20 -0.32 2.25 -5.73
CA ALA A 20 -1.37 1.26 -5.55
C ALA A 20 -1.19 0.14 -6.57
N LEU A 21 -1.26 -1.11 -6.09
CA LEU A 21 -1.14 -2.31 -6.90
C LEU A 21 -2.48 -3.05 -6.93
N SER A 22 -2.82 -3.60 -8.09
CA SER A 22 -3.92 -4.55 -8.27
C SER A 22 -3.37 -5.90 -8.68
N TYR A 23 -4.00 -6.98 -8.25
CA TYR A 23 -3.67 -8.32 -8.70
C TYR A 23 -4.94 -9.16 -8.78
N SER A 24 -5.17 -9.77 -9.93
CA SER A 24 -6.24 -10.76 -10.11
C SER A 24 -5.62 -12.14 -10.41
N PRO A 25 -6.25 -13.26 -10.01
CA PRO A 25 -5.70 -14.60 -10.22
C PRO A 25 -5.47 -15.00 -11.68
N ASP A 26 -6.14 -14.32 -12.61
CA ASP A 26 -5.98 -14.46 -14.06
C ASP A 26 -4.79 -13.68 -14.64
N GLU A 27 -4.20 -12.77 -13.88
CA GLU A 27 -3.03 -11.99 -14.28
C GLU A 27 -1.72 -12.67 -13.88
N THR A 28 -0.69 -12.51 -14.71
CA THR A 28 0.64 -13.09 -14.47
C THR A 28 1.45 -12.32 -13.42
N ALA A 29 1.07 -11.09 -13.12
CA ALA A 29 1.79 -10.21 -12.20
C ALA A 29 0.86 -9.10 -11.68
N PRO A 30 1.14 -8.54 -10.49
CA PRO A 30 0.49 -7.32 -10.03
C PRO A 30 0.75 -6.13 -10.95
N LYS A 31 -0.24 -5.24 -11.05
CA LYS A 31 -0.24 -4.07 -11.93
C LYS A 31 -0.32 -2.78 -11.14
N VAL A 32 0.40 -1.76 -11.58
CA VAL A 32 0.28 -0.40 -11.02
C VAL A 32 -1.03 0.22 -11.48
N ILE A 33 -1.90 0.60 -10.54
CA ILE A 33 -3.18 1.26 -10.84
C ILE A 33 -3.21 2.73 -10.42
N ALA A 34 -2.31 3.14 -9.54
CA ALA A 34 -2.07 4.54 -9.20
C ALA A 34 -0.63 4.74 -8.72
N SER A 35 -0.06 5.91 -8.99
CA SER A 35 1.26 6.31 -8.52
C SER A 35 1.29 7.82 -8.33
N GLY A 36 1.99 8.31 -7.30
CA GLY A 36 2.06 9.73 -7.03
C GLY A 36 3.13 10.10 -6.00
N TYR A 37 3.45 11.40 -5.97
CA TYR A 37 4.43 11.98 -5.04
C TYR A 37 3.81 13.14 -4.25
N GLY A 38 4.37 13.41 -3.07
CA GLY A 38 3.96 14.50 -2.19
C GLY A 38 2.46 14.52 -1.93
N TYR A 39 1.80 15.61 -2.33
CA TYR A 39 0.35 15.77 -2.16
C TYR A 39 -0.46 14.64 -2.82
N LEU A 40 -0.07 14.19 -4.01
CA LEU A 40 -0.79 13.10 -4.69
C LEU A 40 -0.60 11.77 -3.95
N ALA A 41 0.60 11.54 -3.38
CA ALA A 41 0.86 10.37 -2.55
C ALA A 41 -0.04 10.36 -1.30
N ASP A 42 -0.24 11.51 -0.66
CA ASP A 42 -1.18 11.64 0.45
C ASP A 42 -2.60 11.31 0.02
N LYS A 43 -3.05 11.80 -1.15
CA LYS A 43 -4.39 11.49 -1.65
C LYS A 43 -4.61 10.02 -1.97
N ILE A 44 -3.60 9.32 -2.48
CA ILE A 44 -3.66 7.87 -2.68
C ILE A 44 -3.81 7.15 -1.33
N ILE A 45 -3.05 7.57 -0.31
CA ILE A 45 -3.10 6.98 1.03
C ILE A 45 -4.44 7.27 1.72
N ASP A 46 -4.90 8.52 1.69
CA ASP A 46 -6.21 8.91 2.23
C ASP A 46 -7.31 8.06 1.60
N LYS A 47 -7.29 7.91 0.26
CA LYS A 47 -8.29 7.11 -0.44
C LYS A 47 -8.22 5.62 -0.09
N ALA A 48 -7.02 5.07 0.05
CA ALA A 48 -6.85 3.69 0.48
C ALA A 48 -7.42 3.48 1.89
N GLN A 49 -7.25 4.43 2.81
CA GLN A 49 -7.84 4.36 4.16
C GLN A 49 -9.37 4.42 4.13
N GLU A 50 -9.95 5.31 3.31
CA GLU A 50 -11.41 5.43 3.16
C GLU A 50 -12.06 4.14 2.67
N GLU A 51 -11.36 3.39 1.81
CA GLU A 51 -11.86 2.17 1.16
C GLU A 51 -11.37 0.88 1.86
N ASP A 52 -10.79 0.99 3.05
CA ASP A 52 -10.21 -0.13 3.81
C ASP A 52 -9.16 -0.94 3.02
N VAL A 53 -8.45 -0.30 2.08
CA VAL A 53 -7.35 -0.91 1.33
C VAL A 53 -6.10 -0.98 2.22
N PRO A 54 -5.48 -2.16 2.39
CA PRO A 54 -4.30 -2.34 3.23
C PRO A 54 -3.11 -1.50 2.76
N ILE A 55 -2.47 -0.79 3.70
CA ILE A 55 -1.33 0.10 3.42
C ILE A 55 -0.06 -0.46 4.06
N HIS A 56 0.95 -0.70 3.23
CA HIS A 56 2.29 -1.10 3.67
C HIS A 56 3.28 0.06 3.47
N LYS A 57 4.01 0.43 4.53
CA LYS A 57 4.96 1.55 4.50
C LYS A 57 6.39 1.06 4.26
N ASP A 58 6.85 1.17 3.02
CA ASP A 58 8.25 0.99 2.64
C ASP A 58 8.66 2.09 1.64
N SER A 59 9.46 3.06 2.11
CA SER A 59 9.90 4.18 1.28
C SER A 59 10.79 3.76 0.10
N LYS A 60 11.56 2.68 0.23
CA LYS A 60 12.47 2.22 -0.84
C LYS A 60 11.69 1.49 -1.91
N LEU A 61 10.78 0.60 -1.51
CA LEU A 61 9.91 -0.11 -2.44
C LEU A 61 8.96 0.85 -3.14
N ALA A 62 8.32 1.77 -2.42
CA ALA A 62 7.43 2.79 -3.00
C ALA A 62 8.16 3.64 -4.05
N ASN A 63 9.37 4.12 -3.76
CA ASN A 63 10.20 4.87 -4.73
C ASN A 63 10.68 4.03 -5.92
N THR A 64 10.79 2.71 -5.76
CA THR A 64 11.17 1.81 -6.85
C THR A 64 9.97 1.59 -7.77
N LEU A 65 8.81 1.25 -7.19
CA LEU A 65 7.56 1.02 -7.90
C LEU A 65 7.02 2.29 -8.56
N SER A 66 7.25 3.46 -7.98
CA SER A 66 6.75 4.74 -8.49
C SER A 66 7.45 5.20 -9.79
N LYS A 67 8.44 4.45 -10.26
CA LYS A 67 9.09 4.62 -11.56
C LYS A 67 8.35 3.90 -12.69
N LEU A 68 7.44 3.00 -12.35
CA LEU A 68 6.58 2.32 -13.31
C LEU A 68 5.39 3.20 -13.64
N ASP A 69 4.92 3.11 -14.88
CA ASP A 69 3.74 3.83 -15.33
C ASP A 69 2.45 3.15 -14.86
N VAL A 70 1.39 3.93 -14.69
CA VAL A 70 0.06 3.38 -14.42
C VAL A 70 -0.36 2.50 -15.60
N GLY A 71 -0.74 1.27 -15.28
CA GLY A 71 -1.07 0.24 -16.26
C GLY A 71 0.07 -0.72 -16.57
N GLU A 72 1.28 -0.51 -16.03
CA GLU A 72 2.37 -1.47 -16.16
C GLU A 72 2.29 -2.57 -15.12
N TYR A 73 2.71 -3.77 -15.52
CA TYR A 73 3.00 -4.86 -14.58
C TYR A 73 4.30 -4.57 -13.83
N ILE A 74 4.37 -4.97 -12.57
CA ILE A 74 5.64 -4.95 -11.85
C ILE A 74 6.65 -5.87 -12.57
N PRO A 75 7.95 -5.59 -12.52
CA PRO A 75 8.94 -6.44 -13.16
C PRO A 75 9.31 -7.64 -12.26
N PRO A 76 9.80 -8.76 -12.84
CA PRO A 76 10.04 -10.02 -12.11
C PRO A 76 10.92 -9.90 -10.86
N GLU A 77 11.90 -9.01 -10.86
CA GLU A 77 12.77 -8.76 -9.72
C GLU A 77 12.05 -8.23 -8.48
N LEU A 78 10.83 -7.69 -8.63
CA LEU A 78 9.99 -7.21 -7.54
C LEU A 78 8.91 -8.23 -7.13
N TYR A 79 8.79 -9.37 -7.81
CA TYR A 79 7.72 -10.34 -7.53
C TYR A 79 7.79 -10.87 -6.10
N SER A 80 8.97 -11.29 -5.66
CA SER A 80 9.12 -11.90 -4.33
C SER A 80 8.71 -10.96 -3.20
N VAL A 81 9.14 -9.69 -3.26
CA VAL A 81 8.82 -8.71 -2.21
C VAL A 81 7.34 -8.32 -2.23
N VAL A 82 6.73 -8.17 -3.41
CA VAL A 82 5.30 -7.86 -3.51
C VAL A 82 4.45 -9.06 -3.07
N ALA A 83 4.83 -10.28 -3.44
CA ALA A 83 4.14 -11.49 -3.02
C ALA A 83 4.14 -11.66 -1.50
N GLU A 84 5.26 -11.37 -0.83
CA GLU A 84 5.34 -11.39 0.65
C GLU A 84 4.33 -10.43 1.28
N ILE A 85 4.21 -9.22 0.73
CA ILE A 85 3.23 -8.22 1.20
C ILE A 85 1.80 -8.70 0.97
N LEU A 86 1.49 -9.25 -0.20
CA LEU A 86 0.14 -9.77 -0.51
C LEU A 86 -0.26 -10.92 0.42
N VAL A 87 0.66 -11.85 0.69
CA VAL A 87 0.42 -12.96 1.63
C VAL A 87 0.22 -12.44 3.05
N PHE A 88 1.01 -11.44 3.47
CA PHE A 88 0.84 -10.81 4.78
C PHE A 88 -0.55 -10.19 4.91
N VAL A 89 -1.01 -9.46 3.90
CA VAL A 89 -2.33 -8.83 3.86
C VAL A 89 -3.46 -9.86 3.88
N ASP A 90 -3.41 -10.91 3.04
CA ASP A 90 -4.42 -11.97 3.02
C ASP A 90 -4.52 -12.69 4.38
N ASN A 91 -3.39 -12.93 5.03
CA ASN A 91 -3.38 -13.52 6.37
C ASN A 91 -4.06 -12.62 7.42
N MET A 92 -3.84 -11.30 7.34
CA MET A 92 -4.51 -10.34 8.23
C MET A 92 -6.02 -10.34 8.02
N ASP A 93 -6.48 -10.35 6.76
CA ASP A 93 -7.91 -10.39 6.43
C ASP A 93 -8.57 -11.67 6.94
N ARG A 94 -7.89 -12.83 6.78
CA ARG A 94 -8.36 -14.10 7.34
C ARG A 94 -8.42 -14.09 8.87
N ILE A 95 -7.44 -13.48 9.54
CA ILE A 95 -7.44 -13.34 11.01
C ILE A 95 -8.59 -12.44 11.45
N LYS A 96 -8.80 -11.29 10.81
CA LYS A 96 -9.92 -10.38 11.08
C LYS A 96 -11.26 -11.11 10.95
N GLY A 97 -11.42 -11.92 9.90
CA GLY A 97 -12.61 -12.77 9.72
C GLY A 97 -12.82 -13.78 10.85
N ARG A 98 -11.78 -14.46 11.33
CA ARG A 98 -11.88 -15.44 12.43
C ARG A 98 -12.24 -14.76 13.76
N VAL A 99 -11.55 -13.68 14.12
CA VAL A 99 -11.78 -12.93 15.38
C VAL A 99 -13.21 -12.36 15.45
N MET A 100 -13.74 -11.87 14.32
CA MET A 100 -15.13 -11.38 14.26
C MET A 100 -16.16 -12.52 14.36
N THR A 101 -15.83 -13.73 13.90
CA THR A 101 -16.74 -14.89 13.96
C THR A 101 -16.81 -15.50 15.37
N ASP A 102 -15.71 -15.49 16.11
CA ASP A 102 -15.65 -16.06 17.46
C ASP A 102 -16.35 -15.17 18.50
N SER A 103 -16.29 -13.84 18.35
CA SER A 103 -16.98 -12.88 19.25
C SER A 103 -18.52 -12.96 19.21
N ASN A 104 -19.09 -13.58 18.18
CA ASN A 104 -20.54 -13.67 17.99
C ASN A 104 -21.16 -14.99 18.51
N LYS A 105 -20.35 -15.92 19.05
CA LYS A 105 -20.83 -17.17 19.65
C LYS A 105 -21.20 -17.06 21.13
N ASP A 106 -20.84 -15.96 21.78
CA ASP A 106 -21.01 -15.81 23.24
C ASP A 106 -22.34 -15.14 23.64
N ASN A 107 -23.18 -14.77 22.66
CA ASN A 107 -24.43 -14.00 22.88
C ASN A 107 -25.71 -14.84 22.73
N ASN A 108 -25.64 -16.16 22.87
CA ASN A 108 -26.82 -17.03 22.84
C ASN A 108 -26.86 -17.91 24.11
N PHE A 109 -27.33 -17.30 25.21
CA PHE A 109 -27.76 -17.99 26.44
C PHE A 109 -29.26 -17.77 26.65
#